data_AF-U2Q9R4-F1
#
_entry.id   AF-U2Q9R4-F1
#
_cell.length_a   1.000
_cell.length_b   1.000
_cell.length_c   1.000
_cell.angle_alpha   90.00
_cell.angle_beta   90.00
_cell.angle_gamma   90.00
#
_symmetry.space_group_name_H-M   'P 1'
#
loop_
_entity.id
_entity.type
_entity.pdbx_description
1 polymer ?
#
loop_
_entity_poly.entity_id
_entity_poly.type
_entity_poly.pdbx_seq_one_letter_code
_entity_poly.pdbx_strand_id
1 'polypeptide(L)'
;MTKEERAKKWFRNIPSAEFLDMKTKMDICSKVAKKVIIIFLILFSMECILLFLISDGEIFNITANFLNNISESSSTKNHYRRVAFIGGLIYLPVVVLPLIVALIYKNKCLKSETAKATDIIKNDIHE
;
A
#
# COMPACT_ATOMS: atom_id res chain seq x y z
N MET A 1 -2.11 5.84 14.88
CA MET A 1 -3.53 6.15 14.61
C MET A 1 -4.40 5.05 15.19
N THR A 2 -5.36 5.38 16.06
CA THR A 2 -6.32 4.41 16.61
C THR A 2 -7.29 3.93 15.53
N LYS A 3 -7.95 2.77 15.75
CA LYS A 3 -8.91 2.22 14.78
C LYS A 3 -10.13 3.14 14.58
N GLU A 4 -10.57 3.80 15.65
CA GLU A 4 -11.67 4.75 15.63
C GLU A 4 -11.34 5.99 14.80
N GLU A 5 -10.20 6.64 15.07
CA GLU A 5 -9.75 7.80 14.32
C GLU A 5 -9.52 7.45 12.84
N ARG A 6 -9.05 6.22 12.56
CA ARG A 6 -8.93 5.71 11.19
C ARG A 6 -10.27 5.65 10.48
N ALA A 7 -11.28 5.11 11.13
CA ALA A 7 -12.62 5.05 10.58
C ALA A 7 -13.19 6.45 10.34
N LYS A 8 -13.13 7.37 11.32
CA LYS A 8 -13.59 8.77 11.13
C LYS A 8 -12.94 9.41 9.90
N LYS A 9 -11.62 9.28 9.77
CA LYS A 9 -10.88 9.86 8.63
C LYS A 9 -11.28 9.24 7.28
N TRP A 10 -11.51 7.93 7.22
CA TRP A 10 -11.80 7.23 5.97
C TRP A 10 -13.24 7.44 5.50
N PHE A 11 -14.19 7.60 6.44
CA PHE A 11 -15.60 7.80 6.12
C PHE A 11 -16.04 9.27 6.05
N ARG A 12 -15.18 10.24 6.43
CA ARG A 12 -15.51 11.67 6.44
C ARG A 12 -16.16 12.20 5.15
N ASN A 13 -15.84 11.60 3.99
CA ASN A 13 -16.36 12.03 2.68
C ASN A 13 -17.34 11.01 2.07
N ILE A 14 -17.91 10.10 2.86
CA ILE A 14 -18.83 9.05 2.39
C ILE A 14 -20.21 9.29 3.03
N PRO A 15 -21.14 10.00 2.36
CA PRO A 15 -22.44 10.34 2.93
C PRO A 15 -23.31 9.10 3.24
N SER A 16 -23.16 8.01 2.49
CA SER A 16 -23.87 6.74 2.76
C SER A 16 -23.45 6.06 4.06
N ALA A 17 -22.37 6.49 4.69
CA ALA A 17 -21.90 5.94 5.95
C ALA A 17 -22.56 6.60 7.18
N GLU A 18 -23.37 7.65 7.01
CA GLU A 18 -23.98 8.36 8.15
C GLU A 18 -24.85 7.43 9.01
N PHE A 19 -25.59 6.52 8.38
CA PHE A 19 -26.45 5.53 9.04
C PHE A 19 -25.71 4.34 9.66
N LEU A 20 -24.41 4.19 9.42
CA LEU A 20 -23.63 3.06 9.94
C LEU A 20 -23.12 3.35 11.36
N ASP A 21 -23.32 2.39 12.27
CA ASP A 21 -22.69 2.43 13.59
C ASP A 21 -21.15 2.46 13.48
N MET A 22 -20.52 3.06 14.48
CA MET A 22 -19.07 3.21 14.53
C MET A 22 -18.36 1.86 14.55
N LYS A 23 -18.95 0.83 15.17
CA LYS A 23 -18.39 -0.53 15.16
C LYS A 23 -18.35 -1.12 13.75
N THR A 24 -19.42 -0.95 12.98
CA THR A 24 -19.51 -1.41 11.58
C THR A 24 -18.51 -0.67 10.68
N LYS A 25 -18.38 0.66 10.86
CA LYS A 25 -17.34 1.47 10.18
C LYS A 25 -15.94 0.93 10.47
N MET A 26 -15.64 0.64 11.73
CA MET A 26 -14.33 0.09 12.14
C MET A 26 -14.05 -1.28 11.53
N ASP A 27 -15.05 -2.16 11.47
CA ASP A 27 -14.92 -3.49 10.84
C ASP A 27 -14.67 -3.38 9.34
N ILE A 28 -15.46 -2.58 8.62
CA ILE A 28 -15.25 -2.30 7.19
C ILE A 28 -13.84 -1.74 6.95
N CYS A 29 -13.39 -0.77 7.76
CA CYS A 29 -12.04 -0.23 7.64
C CYS A 29 -10.96 -1.30 7.83
N SER A 30 -11.12 -2.18 8.82
CA SER A 30 -10.19 -3.28 9.09
C SER A 30 -10.15 -4.28 7.92
N LYS A 31 -11.31 -4.66 7.40
CA LYS A 31 -11.47 -5.57 6.27
C LYS A 31 -10.85 -4.99 5.00
N VAL A 32 -11.15 -3.73 4.68
CA VAL A 32 -10.56 -3.04 3.52
C VAL A 32 -9.06 -2.88 3.69
N ALA A 33 -8.58 -2.48 4.88
CA ALA A 33 -7.14 -2.34 5.13
C ALA A 33 -6.39 -3.65 4.88
N LYS A 34 -6.91 -4.78 5.38
CA LYS A 34 -6.31 -6.11 5.10
C LYS A 34 -6.28 -6.42 3.60
N LYS A 35 -7.39 -6.22 2.88
CA LYS A 35 -7.46 -6.45 1.43
C LYS A 35 -6.44 -5.59 0.65
N VAL A 36 -6.35 -4.31 1.01
CA VAL A 36 -5.42 -3.36 0.39
C VAL A 36 -3.96 -3.76 0.63
N ILE A 37 -3.62 -4.18 1.86
CA ILE A 37 -2.27 -4.67 2.18
C ILE A 37 -1.92 -5.92 1.37
N ILE A 38 -2.83 -6.89 1.28
CA ILE A 38 -2.60 -8.11 0.51
C ILE A 38 -2.35 -7.79 -0.97
N ILE A 39 -3.19 -6.95 -1.57
CA ILE A 39 -3.05 -6.54 -2.98
C ILE A 39 -1.74 -5.78 -3.20
N PHE A 40 -1.39 -4.87 -2.28
CA PHE A 40 -0.12 -4.15 -2.33
C PHE A 40 1.07 -5.11 -2.30
N LEU A 41 1.07 -6.09 -1.38
CA LEU A 41 2.14 -7.07 -1.27
C LEU A 41 2.27 -7.92 -2.54
N ILE A 42 1.15 -8.37 -3.12
CA ILE A 42 1.16 -9.17 -4.35
C ILE A 42 1.72 -8.34 -5.52
N LEU A 43 1.20 -7.12 -5.73
CA LEU A 43 1.66 -6.24 -6.80
C LEU A 43 3.13 -5.88 -6.63
N PHE A 44 3.54 -5.49 -5.43
CA PHE A 44 4.92 -5.14 -5.13
C PHE A 44 5.88 -6.33 -5.35
N SER A 45 5.47 -7.53 -4.93
CA SER A 45 6.27 -8.76 -5.15
C SER A 45 6.40 -9.07 -6.63
N MET A 46 5.31 -8.96 -7.40
CA MET A 46 5.31 -9.16 -8.85
C MET A 46 6.24 -8.18 -9.56
N GLU A 47 6.22 -6.89 -9.19
CA GLU A 47 7.12 -5.89 -9.77
C GLU A 47 8.59 -6.16 -9.41
N CYS A 48 8.87 -6.59 -8.16
CA CYS A 48 10.22 -6.98 -7.76
C CYS A 48 10.73 -8.18 -8.56
N ILE A 49 9.89 -9.20 -8.79
CA ILE A 49 10.23 -10.37 -9.61
C ILE A 49 10.48 -9.95 -11.06
N LEU A 50 9.62 -9.08 -11.61
CA LEU A 50 9.79 -8.59 -12.99
C LEU A 50 11.10 -7.83 -13.15
N LEU A 51 11.45 -6.95 -12.22
CA LEU A 51 12.74 -6.27 -12.23
C LEU A 51 13.92 -7.24 -12.12
N PHE A 52 13.82 -8.25 -11.26
CA PHE A 52 14.84 -9.27 -11.12
C PHE A 52 15.11 -9.98 -12.44
N LEU A 53 14.05 -10.36 -13.15
CA LEU A 53 14.14 -11.03 -14.46
C LEU A 53 14.71 -10.12 -15.54
N ILE A 54 14.29 -8.84 -15.60
CA ILE A 54 14.78 -7.89 -16.61
C ILE A 54 16.26 -7.57 -16.41
N SER A 55 16.70 -7.50 -15.16
CA SER A 55 18.08 -7.13 -14.83
C SER A 55 19.00 -8.34 -14.62
N ASP A 56 18.55 -9.56 -14.90
CA ASP A 56 19.32 -10.79 -14.69
C ASP A 56 19.94 -10.88 -13.27
N GLY A 57 19.23 -10.36 -12.27
CA GLY A 57 19.71 -10.25 -10.89
C GLY A 57 20.80 -9.21 -10.63
N GLU A 58 21.26 -8.45 -11.63
CA GLU A 58 22.33 -7.46 -11.51
C GLU A 58 22.00 -6.35 -10.49
N ILE A 59 20.73 -5.92 -10.41
CA ILE A 59 20.27 -4.94 -9.40
C ILE A 59 20.52 -5.46 -7.98
N PHE A 60 20.31 -6.76 -7.73
CA PHE A 60 20.54 -7.35 -6.41
C PHE A 60 22.03 -7.49 -6.11
N ASN A 61 22.86 -7.82 -7.10
CA ASN A 61 24.31 -7.82 -6.96
C ASN A 61 24.87 -6.43 -6.64
N ILE A 62 24.39 -5.38 -7.33
CA ILE A 62 24.74 -3.98 -7.03
C ILE A 62 24.33 -3.63 -5.60
N THR A 63 23.14 -4.05 -5.16
CA THR A 63 22.64 -3.80 -3.80
C THR A 63 23.45 -4.54 -2.74
N ALA A 64 23.81 -5.81 -2.98
CA ALA A 64 24.65 -6.60 -2.08
C ALA A 64 26.06 -6.02 -1.98
N ASN A 65 26.67 -5.64 -3.10
CA ASN A 65 27.95 -4.95 -3.10
C ASN A 65 27.89 -3.61 -2.38
N PHE A 66 26.78 -2.86 -2.52
CA PHE A 66 26.57 -1.61 -1.80
C PHE A 66 26.52 -1.84 -0.28
N LEU A 67 25.75 -2.83 0.18
CA LEU A 67 25.64 -3.22 1.60
C LEU A 67 26.98 -3.70 2.16
N ASN A 68 27.69 -4.56 1.43
CA ASN A 68 29.00 -5.06 1.82
C ASN A 68 30.02 -3.92 1.93
N ASN A 69 30.00 -2.97 1.00
CA ASN A 69 30.83 -1.76 1.07
C ASN A 69 30.48 -0.82 2.25
N ILE A 70 29.25 -0.82 2.79
CA ILE A 70 28.94 -0.12 4.07
C ILE A 70 29.66 -0.80 5.20
N SER A 71 29.60 -2.13 5.22
CA SER A 71 30.12 -2.92 6.33
C SER A 71 31.66 -2.94 6.38
N GLU A 72 32.34 -2.82 5.23
CA GLU A 72 33.79 -3.03 5.15
C GLU A 72 34.66 -1.81 5.46
N SER A 73 34.49 -0.60 4.90
CA SER A 73 35.27 0.60 5.32
C SER A 73 35.06 1.86 4.46
N SER A 74 35.40 3.01 5.09
CA SER A 74 36.06 4.25 4.61
C SER A 74 36.06 4.70 3.12
N SER A 75 35.06 4.37 2.31
CA SER A 75 35.01 4.80 0.91
C SER A 75 34.34 6.17 0.67
N THR A 76 34.92 6.92 -0.27
CA THR A 76 34.62 8.32 -0.64
C THR A 76 33.12 8.60 -0.85
N LYS A 77 32.53 9.46 0.00
CA LYS A 77 31.12 9.92 0.02
C LYS A 77 30.44 10.13 -1.34
N ASN A 78 31.20 10.55 -2.37
CA ASN A 78 30.66 10.88 -3.68
C ASN A 78 30.24 9.65 -4.52
N HIS A 79 30.92 8.50 -4.38
CA HIS A 79 30.53 7.28 -5.09
C HIS A 79 29.24 6.70 -4.52
N TYR A 80 29.17 6.64 -3.18
CA TYR A 80 28.00 6.17 -2.43
C TYR A 80 26.73 6.94 -2.77
N ARG A 81 26.84 8.27 -2.82
CA ARG A 81 25.75 9.17 -3.20
C ARG A 81 25.25 8.87 -4.61
N ARG A 82 26.15 8.66 -5.58
CA ARG A 82 25.77 8.41 -6.98
C ARG A 82 25.05 7.07 -7.15
N VAL A 83 25.53 6.01 -6.50
CA VAL A 83 24.88 4.69 -6.52
C VAL A 83 23.50 4.73 -5.83
N ALA A 84 23.40 5.41 -4.68
CA ALA A 84 22.12 5.57 -3.98
C ALA A 84 21.10 6.37 -4.80
N PHE A 85 21.53 7.39 -5.54
CA PHE A 85 20.64 8.15 -6.44
C PHE A 85 20.12 7.30 -7.60
N ILE A 86 20.98 6.51 -8.24
CA ILE A 86 20.60 5.64 -9.38
C ILE A 86 19.66 4.52 -8.88
N GLY A 87 20.02 3.86 -7.79
CA GLY A 87 19.17 2.82 -7.18
C GLY A 87 17.82 3.38 -6.72
N GLY A 88 17.82 4.55 -6.07
CA GLY A 88 16.60 5.23 -5.67
C GLY A 88 15.70 5.58 -6.85
N LEU A 89 16.27 6.03 -7.98
CA LEU A 89 15.51 6.37 -9.18
C LEU A 89 14.84 5.15 -9.82
N ILE A 90 15.50 3.98 -9.78
CA ILE A 90 14.97 2.72 -10.31
C ILE A 90 13.88 2.14 -9.39
N TYR A 91 14.07 2.21 -8.07
CA TYR A 91 13.11 1.65 -7.10
C TYR A 91 11.89 2.54 -6.87
N LEU A 92 12.00 3.84 -7.09
CA LEU A 92 10.90 4.80 -6.88
C LEU A 92 9.63 4.42 -7.66
N PRO A 93 9.65 4.17 -8.99
CA PRO A 93 8.43 3.80 -9.73
C PRO A 93 7.83 2.47 -9.24
N VAL A 94 8.66 1.53 -8.78
CA VAL A 94 8.27 0.19 -8.28
C VAL A 94 7.56 0.29 -6.93
N VAL A 95 7.81 1.34 -6.15
CA VAL A 95 7.09 1.57 -4.89
C VAL A 95 5.88 2.45 -5.10
N VAL A 96 6.01 3.48 -5.95
CA VAL A 96 4.96 4.48 -6.20
C VAL A 96 3.79 3.86 -6.95
N LEU A 97 4.02 2.98 -7.93
CA LEU A 97 2.97 2.39 -8.74
C LEU A 97 2.03 1.49 -7.91
N PRO A 98 2.51 0.52 -7.09
CA PRO A 98 1.66 -0.27 -6.21
C PRO A 98 0.92 0.58 -5.18
N LEU A 99 1.55 1.66 -4.68
CA LEU A 99 0.89 2.59 -3.75
C LEU A 99 -0.31 3.29 -4.41
N ILE A 100 -0.17 3.81 -5.63
CA ILE A 100 -1.26 4.48 -6.35
C ILE A 100 -2.41 3.48 -6.58
N VAL A 101 -2.11 2.27 -7.05
CA VAL A 101 -3.11 1.22 -7.28
C VAL A 101 -3.82 0.84 -5.98
N ALA A 102 -3.07 0.67 -4.89
CA ALA A 102 -3.61 0.38 -3.56
C ALA A 102 -4.55 1.49 -3.06
N LEU A 103 -4.22 2.76 -3.28
CA LEU A 103 -5.06 3.90 -2.90
C LEU A 103 -6.37 3.95 -3.69
N ILE A 104 -6.31 3.71 -5.00
CA ILE A 104 -7.51 3.65 -5.87
C ILE A 104 -8.39 2.47 -5.42
N TYR A 105 -7.79 1.30 -5.21
CA TYR A 105 -8.50 0.11 -4.77
C TYR A 105 -9.16 0.32 -3.41
N LYS A 106 -8.45 0.92 -2.44
CA LYS A 106 -8.99 1.29 -1.13
C LYS A 106 -10.28 2.10 -1.27
N ASN A 107 -10.27 3.14 -2.10
CA ASN A 107 -11.43 4.02 -2.29
C ASN A 107 -12.63 3.27 -2.93
N LYS A 108 -12.37 2.42 -3.93
CA LYS A 108 -13.42 1.58 -4.55
C LYS A 108 -14.01 0.59 -3.54
N CYS A 109 -13.14 -0.10 -2.81
CA CYS A 109 -13.55 -1.13 -1.86
C CYS A 109 -14.35 -0.53 -0.69
N LEU A 110 -13.92 0.63 -0.16
CA LEU A 110 -14.68 1.39 0.84
C LEU A 110 -16.10 1.72 0.36
N LYS A 111 -16.24 2.30 -0.83
CA LYS A 111 -17.57 2.63 -1.39
C LYS A 111 -18.44 1.38 -1.52
N SER A 112 -17.88 0.28 -2.03
CA SER A 112 -18.62 -0.98 -2.23
C SER A 112 -19.06 -1.65 -0.92
N GLU A 113 -18.19 -1.71 0.09
CA GLU A 113 -18.51 -2.34 1.38
C GLU A 113 -19.49 -1.45 2.17
N THR A 114 -19.41 -0.11 2.02
CA THR A 114 -20.39 0.81 2.60
C THR A 114 -21.77 0.62 1.97
N ALA A 115 -21.86 0.61 0.63
CA ALA A 115 -23.13 0.43 -0.07
C ALA A 115 -23.81 -0.90 0.33
N LYS A 116 -23.03 -1.99 0.35
CA LYS A 116 -23.53 -3.30 0.82
C LYS A 116 -24.06 -3.25 2.25
N ALA A 117 -23.35 -2.61 3.17
CA ALA A 117 -23.79 -2.49 4.55
C ALA A 117 -25.07 -1.64 4.68
N THR A 118 -25.19 -0.55 3.91
CA THR A 118 -26.39 0.29 3.89
C THR A 118 -27.60 -0.46 3.30
N ASP A 119 -27.42 -1.23 2.23
CA ASP A 119 -28.49 -2.01 1.61
C ASP A 119 -29.03 -3.10 2.54
N ILE A 120 -28.14 -3.78 3.27
CA ILE A 120 -28.53 -4.79 4.28
C ILE A 120 -29.40 -4.15 5.36
N ILE A 121 -28.97 -3.01 5.92
CA ILE A 121 -29.73 -2.30 6.96
C ILE A 121 -31.08 -1.84 6.44
N LYS A 122 -31.14 -1.34 5.20
CA LYS A 122 -32.40 -0.88 4.60
C LYS A 122 -33.39 -2.02 4.40
N ASN A 123 -32.93 -3.21 3.99
CA ASN A 123 -33.80 -4.37 3.83
C ASN A 123 -34.32 -4.89 5.18
N ASP A 124 -33.47 -4.89 6.22
CA ASP A 124 -33.84 -5.32 7.59
C ASP A 124 -34.89 -4.41 8.26
N ILE A 125 -35.01 -3.15 7.80
CA ILE A 125 -36.01 -2.17 8.30
C ILE A 125 -37.35 -2.29 7.56
N HIS A 126 -37.37 -2.91 6.37
CA HIS A 126 -38.55 -3.04 5.51
C HIS A 126 -39.19 -4.44 5.54
N GLU A 127 -38.63 -5.37 6.31
CA GLU A 127 -39.20 -6.69 6.63
C GLU A 127 -39.85 -6.67 8.01
#